data_AF-A0A4V2XXW9-F1
#
_entry.id   AF-A0A4V2XXW9-F1
#
_cell.length_a   1.000
_cell.length_b   1.000
_cell.length_c   1.000
_cell.angle_alpha   90.00
_cell.angle_beta   90.00
_cell.angle_gamma   90.00
#
_symmetry.space_group_name_H-M   'P 1'
#
loop_
_entity.id
_entity.type
_entity.pdbx_description
1 polymer ?
#
loop_
_entity_poly.entity_id
_entity_poly.type
_entity_poly.pdbx_seq_one_letter_code
_entity_poly.pdbx_strand_id
1 'polypeptide(L)'
;MHVHKTVHLHGLMHSIDDAPLAVHRSILCVDVQDFEGRTNCDQLAVRRGLYQALWTALTESGVPVGSRYSEDRGDGAMILIGPDVPKERLAGAFPARLAELLERHNGSAPPGARIKIRVALHAGEIHHDDHGVAGGAINTAFRLLEARPLKEALRDSPGVVALIASRWFYDEVISQSPACDPAAYRLTPVSVKKTRTSAWIRLPDTRTGATRVLRLLSLHRGAEISVPAAAALIGVPAREVPDLLGGLSLDERAGGRFRVPLLDHGLPGEEHATALRRVLAWYLGTADNARRVLAPERVSPTLTLPDAPCRPLTFTSADEARRWCETERLNLIAAARVAADEGHHDIAWRLPLALWTFFFLRSPWTDWIEALRTGLASAEHLGDDRGIAYALGGLGYAGQQRWRFEESVGFFTASRDVFHRIGDRRGEGWALHGLGYACRRLQRFSEAVAHHGRSLRLAREGGDRHNTGIALTALGYAHAGLSEFAVSLRCFEEGHAIAADPRSEGWALHGLGYSLAGRRDFEAAIVHYEKALSAFREVGDRPGQGETLYNLGQAHLHLGRRRAARDCWVRALAIFEDLQTPQTAGVLARLRSLYDRP
;
A
#
# COMPACT_ATOMS: atom_id res chain seq x y z
N MET A 1 -2.31 24.18 100.68
CA MET A 1 -1.57 24.03 101.95
C MET A 1 -0.99 22.63 101.99
N HIS A 2 0.32 22.54 102.20
CA HIS A 2 1.12 21.33 102.45
C HIS A 2 1.29 20.33 101.29
N VAL A 3 2.48 20.01 100.77
CA VAL A 3 3.86 19.78 101.29
C VAL A 3 4.17 18.27 101.36
N HIS A 4 5.35 17.96 100.79
CA HIS A 4 6.18 16.74 100.80
C HIS A 4 5.90 15.67 99.73
N LYS A 5 6.77 15.53 98.70
CA LYS A 5 8.19 15.03 98.69
C LYS A 5 8.24 13.53 99.01
N THR A 6 8.32 12.64 98.03
CA THR A 6 9.49 12.09 97.28
C THR A 6 9.54 10.60 97.66
N VAL A 7 9.50 9.60 96.77
CA VAL A 7 10.59 8.95 96.02
C VAL A 7 9.88 7.74 95.36
N HIS A 8 9.74 7.61 94.04
CA HIS A 8 10.63 6.85 93.16
C HIS A 8 10.16 7.05 91.72
N LEU A 9 10.89 7.79 90.91
CA LEU A 9 10.82 7.74 89.44
C LEU A 9 12.22 8.02 88.91
N HIS A 10 13.16 7.16 89.28
CA HIS A 10 14.46 7.04 88.61
C HIS A 10 14.36 5.82 87.71
N GLY A 11 13.98 6.05 86.45
CA GLY A 11 13.84 4.99 85.47
C GLY A 11 12.78 5.33 84.42
N LEU A 12 13.09 6.30 83.55
CA LEU A 12 12.57 6.49 82.18
C LEU A 12 12.90 7.92 81.70
N MET A 13 14.20 8.25 81.66
CA MET A 13 14.73 9.38 80.88
C MET A 13 15.94 8.89 80.08
N HIS A 14 15.72 7.86 79.27
CA HIS A 14 16.64 7.53 78.19
C HIS A 14 15.89 7.53 76.86
N SER A 15 16.39 8.37 75.95
CA SER A 15 16.25 8.34 74.49
C SER A 15 14.97 8.89 73.85
N ILE A 16 14.94 10.23 73.67
CA ILE A 16 14.16 10.89 72.60
C ILE A 16 15.11 11.67 71.66
N ASP A 17 16.40 11.33 71.62
CA ASP A 17 17.43 12.11 70.89
C ASP A 17 18.08 11.38 69.71
N ASP A 18 17.49 10.28 69.21
CA ASP A 18 18.02 9.59 68.02
C ASP A 18 16.89 9.20 67.06
N ALA A 19 15.97 10.14 66.80
CA ALA A 19 15.00 9.96 65.73
C ALA A 19 15.73 10.08 64.38
N PRO A 20 15.76 9.03 63.55
CA PRO A 20 16.49 9.02 62.30
C PRO A 20 16.00 10.14 61.38
N LEU A 21 16.96 10.97 60.92
CA LEU A 21 16.69 12.14 60.08
C LEU A 21 15.95 11.73 58.81
N ALA A 22 14.90 12.48 58.48
CA ALA A 22 14.18 12.27 57.24
C ALA A 22 15.08 12.68 56.06
N VAL A 23 15.10 11.86 55.01
CA VAL A 23 15.83 12.17 53.78
C VAL A 23 14.85 12.17 52.61
N HIS A 24 14.89 13.25 51.82
CA HIS A 24 14.10 13.37 50.62
C HIS A 24 14.52 12.35 49.57
N ARG A 25 13.63 11.45 49.17
CA ARG A 25 13.89 10.40 48.18
C ARG A 25 12.86 10.39 47.06
N SER A 26 13.27 9.87 45.92
CA SER A 26 12.32 9.49 44.86
C SER A 26 11.73 8.12 45.19
N ILE A 27 10.44 7.97 44.98
CA ILE A 27 9.66 6.79 45.34
C ILE A 27 9.09 6.22 44.04
N LEU A 28 9.43 4.96 43.78
CA LEU A 28 8.96 4.18 42.65
C LEU A 28 8.24 2.95 43.19
N CYS A 29 6.92 2.88 43.02
CA CYS A 29 6.15 1.68 43.37
C CYS A 29 5.69 0.97 42.10
N VAL A 30 5.76 -0.36 42.09
CA VAL A 30 5.39 -1.20 40.95
C VAL A 30 4.47 -2.30 41.45
N ASP A 31 3.45 -2.64 40.65
CA ASP A 31 2.48 -3.70 40.93
C ASP A 31 2.09 -4.44 39.64
N VAL A 32 2.00 -5.76 39.72
CA VAL A 32 1.61 -6.65 38.62
C VAL A 32 0.10 -6.84 38.56
N GLN A 33 -0.48 -6.64 37.37
CA GLN A 33 -1.88 -6.92 37.13
C GLN A 33 -2.20 -8.44 37.19
N ASP A 34 -3.28 -8.77 37.90
CA ASP A 34 -3.87 -10.12 37.98
C ASP A 34 -2.85 -11.19 38.45
N PHE A 35 -2.09 -10.90 39.51
CA PHE A 35 -1.06 -11.81 40.04
C PHE A 35 -1.65 -13.03 40.77
N GLU A 36 -2.71 -12.84 41.58
CA GLU A 36 -3.29 -13.89 42.43
C GLU A 36 -4.00 -15.02 41.65
N GLY A 37 -4.42 -14.76 40.41
CA GLY A 37 -5.12 -15.75 39.55
C GLY A 37 -4.21 -16.75 38.84
N ARG A 38 -2.90 -16.76 39.14
CA ARG A 38 -1.87 -17.51 38.42
C ARG A 38 -1.43 -18.77 39.15
N THR A 39 -0.93 -19.78 38.43
CA THR A 39 -0.32 -20.97 39.04
C THR A 39 0.99 -20.60 39.76
N ASN A 40 1.45 -21.43 40.70
CA ASN A 40 2.73 -21.18 41.40
C ASN A 40 3.92 -21.07 40.43
N CYS A 41 3.94 -21.86 39.35
CA CYS A 41 4.99 -21.80 38.33
C CYS A 41 4.94 -20.46 37.58
N ASP A 42 3.74 -20.00 37.21
CA ASP A 42 3.53 -18.72 36.55
C ASP A 42 3.92 -17.55 37.47
N GLN A 43 3.55 -17.58 38.75
CA GLN A 43 3.93 -16.54 39.72
C GLN A 43 5.45 -16.42 39.87
N LEU A 44 6.18 -17.53 39.92
CA LEU A 44 7.64 -17.54 39.98
C LEU A 44 8.27 -16.99 38.69
N ALA A 45 7.72 -17.34 37.52
CA ALA A 45 8.18 -16.84 36.23
C ALA A 45 7.95 -15.33 36.07
N VAL A 46 6.78 -14.85 36.52
CA VAL A 46 6.42 -13.42 36.53
C VAL A 46 7.35 -12.64 37.44
N ARG A 47 7.59 -13.10 38.66
CA ARG A 47 8.50 -12.42 39.60
C ARG A 47 9.90 -12.32 39.01
N ARG A 48 10.42 -13.41 38.43
CA ARG A 48 11.74 -13.42 37.79
C ARG A 48 11.81 -12.42 36.63
N GLY A 49 10.83 -12.45 35.72
CA GLY A 49 10.77 -11.55 34.57
C GLY A 49 10.64 -10.09 34.98
N LEU A 50 9.78 -9.79 35.96
CA LEU A 50 9.57 -8.45 36.51
C LEU A 50 10.87 -7.88 37.07
N TYR A 51 11.51 -8.58 38.01
CA TYR A 51 12.71 -8.07 38.67
C TYR A 51 13.88 -7.95 37.69
N GLN A 52 14.03 -8.89 36.76
CA GLN A 52 15.04 -8.79 35.71
C GLN A 52 14.82 -7.53 34.85
N ALA A 53 13.60 -7.30 34.36
CA ALA A 53 13.27 -6.13 33.55
C ALA A 53 13.44 -4.83 34.35
N LEU A 54 12.98 -4.80 35.60
CA LEU A 54 13.01 -3.63 36.48
C LEU A 54 14.45 -3.19 36.80
N TRP A 55 15.32 -4.14 37.19
CA TRP A 55 16.70 -3.82 37.53
C TRP A 55 17.53 -3.44 36.31
N THR A 56 17.30 -4.11 35.18
CA THR A 56 17.95 -3.78 33.92
C THR A 56 17.55 -2.37 33.48
N ALA A 57 16.25 -2.05 33.48
CA ALA A 57 15.74 -0.74 33.11
C ALA A 57 16.30 0.39 33.99
N LEU A 58 16.33 0.22 35.32
CA LEU A 58 16.89 1.22 36.23
C LEU A 58 18.38 1.45 35.97
N THR A 59 19.14 0.38 35.71
CA THR A 59 20.58 0.46 35.48
C THR A 59 20.90 1.18 34.17
N GLU A 60 20.24 0.78 33.08
CA GLU A 60 20.42 1.41 31.76
C GLU A 60 19.88 2.84 31.71
N SER A 61 18.95 3.19 32.61
CA SER A 61 18.48 4.57 32.77
C SER A 61 19.44 5.43 33.57
N GLY A 62 20.53 4.88 34.11
CA GLY A 62 21.55 5.60 34.86
C GLY A 62 21.23 5.81 36.35
N VAL A 63 20.39 4.96 36.94
CA VAL A 63 20.21 4.89 38.40
C VAL A 63 21.31 3.97 38.95
N PRO A 64 22.23 4.39 39.83
CA PRO A 64 23.26 3.49 40.38
C PRO A 64 22.67 2.43 41.32
N VAL A 65 23.29 1.26 41.45
CA VAL A 65 22.83 0.21 42.40
C VAL A 65 22.94 0.68 43.86
N GLY A 66 24.02 1.38 44.20
CA GLY A 66 24.25 1.87 45.57
C GLY A 66 23.27 2.94 46.05
N SER A 67 22.54 3.60 45.13
CA SER A 67 21.56 4.65 45.47
C SER A 67 20.12 4.10 45.56
N ARG A 68 19.94 2.78 45.65
CA ARG A 68 18.63 2.10 45.67
C ARG A 68 18.41 1.39 47.00
N TYR A 69 17.24 1.59 47.59
CA TYR A 69 16.67 0.73 48.63
C TYR A 69 15.41 0.08 48.05
N SER A 70 15.23 -1.23 48.22
CA SER A 70 14.11 -1.95 47.64
C SER A 70 13.46 -2.92 48.61
N GLU A 71 12.13 -2.94 48.64
CA GLU A 71 11.32 -3.93 49.35
C GLU A 71 10.47 -4.72 48.36
N ASP A 72 10.58 -6.04 48.42
CA ASP A 72 9.73 -6.95 47.68
C ASP A 72 8.34 -7.02 48.33
N ARG A 73 7.28 -6.92 47.51
CA ARG A 73 5.88 -6.98 47.94
C ARG A 73 5.16 -8.26 47.50
N GLY A 74 5.89 -9.19 46.88
CA GLY A 74 5.36 -10.45 46.37
C GLY A 74 4.87 -10.31 44.93
N ASP A 75 3.91 -9.43 44.69
CA ASP A 75 3.31 -9.09 43.39
C ASP A 75 3.80 -7.75 42.81
N GLY A 76 4.78 -7.14 43.47
CA GLY A 76 5.27 -5.80 43.15
C GLY A 76 6.53 -5.45 43.93
N ALA A 77 6.99 -4.22 43.77
CA ALA A 77 8.18 -3.71 44.44
C ALA A 77 7.99 -2.25 44.86
N MET A 78 8.56 -1.89 46.00
CA MET A 78 8.75 -0.49 46.39
C MET A 78 10.24 -0.18 46.35
N ILE A 79 10.62 0.85 45.60
CA ILE A 79 12.01 1.25 45.41
C ILE A 79 12.15 2.72 45.80
N LEU A 80 13.06 2.98 46.74
CA LEU A 80 13.46 4.32 47.13
C LEU A 80 14.82 4.63 46.50
N ILE A 81 14.90 5.79 45.86
CA ILE A 81 16.09 6.21 45.13
C ILE A 81 16.66 7.45 45.82
N GLY A 82 17.98 7.41 46.03
CA GLY A 82 18.74 8.43 46.73
C GLY A 82 18.60 9.84 46.14
N PRO A 83 18.81 10.89 46.94
CA PRO A 83 18.69 12.28 46.51
C PRO A 83 19.72 12.68 45.44
N ASP A 84 20.81 11.92 45.32
CA ASP A 84 21.91 12.08 44.36
C ASP A 84 21.52 11.74 42.91
N VAL A 85 20.40 11.04 42.71
CA VAL A 85 19.94 10.63 41.38
C VAL A 85 18.94 11.66 40.81
N PRO A 86 19.20 12.21 39.60
CA PRO A 86 18.25 13.11 38.93
C PRO A 86 16.89 12.44 38.73
N LYS A 87 15.82 13.07 39.23
CA LYS A 87 14.47 12.49 39.24
C LYS A 87 13.89 12.29 37.84
N GLU A 88 14.31 13.13 36.88
CA GLU A 88 13.91 13.02 35.47
C GLU A 88 14.30 11.68 34.84
N ARG A 89 15.34 11.01 35.34
CA ARG A 89 15.75 9.66 34.87
C ARG A 89 14.62 8.64 35.01
N LEU A 90 13.79 8.80 36.04
CA LEU A 90 12.67 7.91 36.37
C LEU A 90 11.42 8.17 35.53
N ALA A 91 11.23 9.39 35.03
CA ALA A 91 10.09 9.75 34.19
C ALA A 91 10.41 9.87 32.70
N GLY A 92 11.70 9.99 32.34
CA GLY A 92 12.21 10.06 30.98
C GLY A 92 12.54 8.70 30.38
N ALA A 93 13.78 8.24 30.55
CA ALA A 93 14.29 7.02 29.91
C ALA A 93 13.71 5.73 30.50
N PHE A 94 13.55 5.66 31.82
CA PHE A 94 13.15 4.45 32.53
C PHE A 94 11.82 3.82 32.07
N PRO A 95 10.70 4.57 31.93
CA PRO A 95 9.41 3.95 31.63
C PRO A 95 9.36 3.27 30.27
N ALA A 96 9.97 3.88 29.25
CA ALA A 96 10.03 3.31 27.90
C ALA A 96 10.93 2.06 27.87
N ARG A 97 12.08 2.11 28.56
CA ARG A 97 12.99 0.96 28.62
C ARG A 97 12.38 -0.22 29.37
N LEU A 98 11.65 0.04 30.45
CA LEU A 98 10.94 -0.99 31.20
C LEU A 98 9.87 -1.67 30.35
N ALA A 99 9.08 -0.89 29.59
CA ALA A 99 8.08 -1.44 28.68
C ALA A 99 8.71 -2.36 27.63
N GLU A 100 9.79 -1.93 26.98
CA GLU A 100 10.51 -2.72 25.97
C GLU A 100 11.02 -4.06 26.52
N LEU A 101 11.55 -4.08 27.74
CA LEU A 101 12.04 -5.31 28.39
C LEU A 101 10.90 -6.26 28.76
N LEU A 102 9.76 -5.72 29.21
CA LEU A 102 8.58 -6.53 29.54
C LEU A 102 7.88 -7.08 28.30
N GLU A 103 7.82 -6.32 27.20
CA GLU A 103 7.32 -6.81 25.91
C GLU A 103 8.19 -7.96 25.39
N ARG A 104 9.52 -7.82 25.47
CA ARG A 104 10.45 -8.90 25.11
C ARG A 104 10.24 -10.16 25.95
N HIS A 105 10.09 -10.01 27.27
CA HIS A 105 9.73 -11.13 28.14
C HIS A 105 8.42 -11.79 27.69
N ASN A 106 7.37 -10.98 27.49
CA ASN A 106 6.04 -11.46 27.10
C ASN A 106 6.00 -12.18 25.76
N GLY A 107 6.85 -11.79 24.80
CA GLY A 107 6.97 -12.45 23.49
C GLY A 107 7.44 -13.90 23.58
N SER A 108 8.24 -14.22 24.60
CA SER A 108 8.76 -15.58 24.85
C SER A 108 8.00 -16.34 25.96
N ALA A 109 7.11 -15.67 26.69
CA ALA A 109 6.43 -16.21 27.86
C ALA A 109 5.07 -16.85 27.52
N PRO A 110 4.70 -17.96 28.19
CA PRO A 110 3.34 -18.51 28.09
C PRO A 110 2.30 -17.53 28.63
N PRO A 111 1.02 -17.62 28.22
CA PRO A 111 -0.02 -16.66 28.62
C PRO A 111 -0.12 -16.39 30.13
N GLY A 112 0.01 -17.43 30.96
CA GLY A 112 0.00 -17.33 32.42
C GLY A 112 1.17 -16.56 33.03
N ALA A 113 2.29 -16.43 32.30
CA ALA A 113 3.52 -15.76 32.73
C ALA A 113 3.74 -14.38 32.10
N ARG A 114 2.78 -13.87 31.31
CA ARG A 114 2.84 -12.53 30.71
C ARG A 114 2.58 -11.44 31.75
N ILE A 115 3.32 -10.35 31.66
CA ILE A 115 3.38 -9.30 32.68
C ILE A 115 2.77 -8.02 32.12
N LYS A 116 1.82 -7.45 32.87
CA LYS A 116 1.40 -6.05 32.73
C LYS A 116 1.56 -5.39 34.10
N ILE A 117 2.10 -4.18 34.15
CA ILE A 117 2.38 -3.50 35.42
C ILE A 117 1.84 -2.08 35.48
N ARG A 118 1.53 -1.69 36.72
CA ARG A 118 1.26 -0.32 37.12
C ARG A 118 2.50 0.22 37.80
N VAL A 119 2.82 1.48 37.55
CA VAL A 119 3.97 2.16 38.14
C VAL A 119 3.53 3.50 38.72
N ALA A 120 3.93 3.80 39.96
CA ALA A 120 3.68 5.09 40.59
C ALA A 120 4.99 5.81 40.91
N LEU A 121 5.09 7.08 40.50
CA LEU A 121 6.18 7.98 40.79
C LEU A 121 5.76 9.09 41.75
N HIS A 122 6.52 9.23 42.83
CA HIS A 122 6.40 10.32 43.79
C HIS A 122 7.76 10.65 44.38
N ALA A 123 7.85 11.71 45.19
CA ALA A 123 9.04 12.00 45.97
C ALA A 123 8.63 12.72 47.26
N GLY A 124 9.45 12.58 48.30
CA GLY A 124 9.22 13.25 49.57
C GLY A 124 10.14 12.71 50.67
N GLU A 125 9.91 13.19 51.89
CA GLU A 125 10.68 12.81 53.08
C GLU A 125 10.40 11.38 53.54
N ILE A 126 11.47 10.63 53.82
CA ILE A 126 11.44 9.24 54.27
C ILE A 126 12.25 9.09 55.56
N HIS A 127 11.66 8.42 56.55
CA HIS A 127 12.35 8.01 57.78
C HIS A 127 12.75 6.53 57.69
N HIS A 128 13.92 6.20 58.21
CA HIS A 128 14.43 4.83 58.33
C HIS A 128 14.50 4.43 59.79
N ASP A 129 13.84 3.36 60.21
CA ASP A 129 13.95 2.82 61.58
C ASP A 129 14.41 1.36 61.56
N ASP A 130 14.53 0.74 62.74
CA ASP A 130 14.90 -0.68 62.88
C ASP A 130 13.89 -1.65 62.23
N HIS A 131 12.74 -1.15 61.78
CA HIS A 131 11.66 -1.92 61.17
C HIS A 131 11.46 -1.63 59.68
N GLY A 132 12.27 -0.75 59.07
CA GLY A 132 12.27 -0.44 57.65
C GLY A 132 12.10 1.05 57.37
N VAL A 133 11.14 1.41 56.52
CA VAL A 133 10.91 2.80 56.10
C VAL A 133 9.48 3.25 56.34
N ALA A 134 9.34 4.50 56.79
CA ALA A 134 8.05 5.12 57.03
C ALA A 134 7.99 6.54 56.45
N GLY A 135 6.83 6.93 55.93
CA GLY A 135 6.61 8.28 55.42
C GLY A 135 5.24 8.52 54.80
N GLY A 136 4.72 9.74 54.94
CA GLY A 136 3.49 10.18 54.28
C GLY A 136 3.59 10.13 52.75
N ALA A 137 4.80 10.34 52.22
CA ALA A 137 5.08 10.24 50.79
C ALA A 137 4.92 8.79 50.26
N ILE A 138 5.40 7.78 51.02
CA ILE A 138 5.22 6.35 50.67
C ILE A 138 3.72 6.02 50.56
N ASN A 139 2.95 6.44 51.56
CA ASN A 139 1.50 6.25 51.56
C ASN A 139 0.83 6.90 50.34
N THR A 140 1.30 8.06 49.91
CA THR A 140 0.80 8.74 48.71
C THR A 140 1.13 7.95 47.45
N ALA A 141 2.37 7.45 47.30
CA ALA A 141 2.78 6.66 46.15
C ALA A 141 1.93 5.38 45.99
N PHE A 142 1.69 4.63 47.07
CA PHE A 142 0.80 3.46 47.03
C PHE A 142 -0.65 3.82 46.72
N ARG A 143 -1.16 4.96 47.22
CA ARG A 143 -2.52 5.42 46.88
C ARG A 143 -2.67 5.79 45.40
N LEU A 144 -1.60 6.32 44.79
CA LEU A 144 -1.57 6.57 43.34
C LEU A 144 -1.55 5.25 42.56
N LEU A 145 -0.74 4.28 42.98
CA LEU A 145 -0.65 2.95 42.37
C LEU A 145 -2.01 2.22 42.37
N GLU A 146 -2.78 2.40 43.45
CA GLU A 146 -4.11 1.83 43.64
C GLU A 146 -5.26 2.63 43.03
N ALA A 147 -4.95 3.75 42.35
CA ALA A 147 -5.95 4.60 41.74
C ALA A 147 -6.72 3.85 40.63
N ARG A 148 -8.06 3.85 40.74
CA ARG A 148 -8.95 3.25 39.73
C ARG A 148 -8.64 3.72 38.29
N PRO A 149 -8.41 5.02 38.01
CA PRO A 149 -8.07 5.47 36.67
C PRO A 149 -6.77 4.87 36.11
N LEU A 150 -5.80 4.54 36.95
CA LEU A 150 -4.57 3.87 36.54
C LEU A 150 -4.83 2.40 36.19
N LYS A 151 -5.63 1.71 37.02
CA LYS A 151 -6.03 0.31 36.75
C LYS A 151 -6.81 0.21 35.44
N GLU A 152 -7.73 1.13 35.19
CA GLU A 152 -8.50 1.22 33.94
C GLU A 152 -7.57 1.52 32.75
N ALA A 153 -6.67 2.50 32.88
CA ALA A 153 -5.71 2.84 31.82
C ALA A 153 -4.83 1.65 31.40
N LEU A 154 -4.35 0.82 32.34
CA LEU A 154 -3.57 -0.37 32.02
C LEU A 154 -4.43 -1.48 31.40
N ARG A 155 -5.64 -1.70 31.93
CA ARG A 155 -6.55 -2.73 31.46
C ARG A 155 -6.93 -2.52 30.00
N ASP A 156 -7.24 -1.27 29.65
CA ASP A 156 -7.74 -0.90 28.32
C ASP A 156 -6.59 -0.65 27.32
N SER A 157 -5.34 -0.55 27.80
CA SER A 157 -4.16 -0.38 26.95
C SER A 157 -3.72 -1.71 26.32
N PRO A 158 -3.35 -1.73 25.02
CA PRO A 158 -2.63 -2.86 24.44
C PRO A 158 -1.20 -3.00 24.98
N GLY A 159 -0.67 -1.96 25.61
CA GLY A 159 0.65 -1.90 26.22
C GLY A 159 0.76 -2.64 27.56
N VAL A 160 1.99 -2.84 28.03
CA VAL A 160 2.36 -3.59 29.23
C VAL A 160 2.67 -2.71 30.46
N VAL A 161 2.79 -1.38 30.32
CA VAL A 161 3.06 -0.45 31.43
C VAL A 161 2.06 0.70 31.45
N ALA A 162 1.50 1.00 32.62
CA ALA A 162 0.83 2.26 32.88
C ALA A 162 1.52 2.98 34.05
N LEU A 163 1.90 4.23 33.83
CA LEU A 163 2.63 5.03 34.81
C LEU A 163 1.76 6.18 35.32
N ILE A 164 1.76 6.40 36.62
CA ILE A 164 1.15 7.56 37.27
C ILE A 164 2.21 8.37 38.02
N ALA A 165 2.20 9.68 37.84
CA ALA A 165 3.02 10.61 38.61
C ALA A 165 2.14 11.48 39.51
N SER A 166 2.59 11.69 40.74
CA SER A 166 1.96 12.67 41.65
C SER A 166 1.99 14.08 41.04
N ARG A 167 1.06 14.95 41.44
CA ARG A 167 1.06 16.37 41.03
C ARG A 167 2.43 17.04 41.20
N TRP A 168 3.03 16.95 42.39
CA TRP A 168 4.35 17.54 42.65
C TRP A 168 5.42 17.01 41.70
N PHE A 169 5.47 15.69 41.49
CA PHE A 169 6.46 15.10 40.59
C PHE A 169 6.25 15.54 39.14
N TYR A 170 5.01 15.78 38.73
CA TYR A 170 4.73 16.32 37.41
C TYR A 170 5.14 17.79 37.29
N ASP A 171 4.67 18.63 38.21
CA ASP A 171 4.86 20.08 38.17
C ASP A 171 6.36 20.43 38.30
N GLU A 172 7.10 19.76 39.19
CA GLU A 172 8.51 20.09 39.50
C GLU A 172 9.55 19.32 38.68
N VAL A 173 9.21 18.14 38.15
CA VAL A 173 10.17 17.28 37.43
C VAL A 173 9.78 17.09 35.97
N ILE A 174 8.58 16.55 35.72
CA ILE A 174 8.18 16.15 34.36
C ILE A 174 8.02 17.38 33.48
N SER A 175 7.24 18.37 33.91
CA SER A 175 6.93 19.56 33.11
C SER A 175 8.15 20.43 32.80
N GLN A 176 9.20 20.34 33.63
CA GLN A 176 10.44 21.10 33.51
C GLN A 176 11.48 20.44 32.60
N SER A 177 11.28 19.18 32.19
CA SER A 177 12.26 18.40 31.44
C SER A 177 11.66 17.84 30.15
N PRO A 178 12.09 18.33 28.96
CA PRO A 178 11.64 17.80 27.67
C PRO A 178 11.93 16.31 27.50
N ALA A 179 12.97 15.78 28.15
CA ALA A 179 13.32 14.35 28.12
C ALA A 179 12.24 13.46 28.75
N CYS A 180 11.40 14.00 29.64
CA CYS A 180 10.25 13.29 30.18
C CYS A 180 9.07 13.24 29.21
N ASP A 181 9.08 14.11 28.20
CA ASP A 181 7.97 14.43 27.29
C ASP A 181 6.68 14.66 28.10
N PRO A 182 6.37 15.91 28.48
CA PRO A 182 5.20 16.20 29.31
C PRO A 182 3.87 15.94 28.58
N ALA A 183 3.84 16.09 27.25
CA ALA A 183 2.61 16.21 26.46
C ALA A 183 1.75 14.94 26.38
N ALA A 184 2.32 13.76 26.62
CA ALA A 184 1.58 12.49 26.68
C ALA A 184 1.36 11.97 28.11
N TYR A 185 1.49 12.85 29.10
CA TYR A 185 0.82 12.65 30.39
C TYR A 185 -0.57 13.28 30.34
N ARG A 186 -1.57 12.57 30.87
CA ARG A 186 -2.95 13.04 30.99
C ARG A 186 -3.30 13.34 32.45
N LEU A 187 -3.73 14.58 32.71
CA LEU A 187 -4.24 15.00 34.00
C LEU A 187 -5.47 14.16 34.39
N THR A 188 -5.43 13.58 35.58
CA THR A 188 -6.46 12.65 36.05
C THR A 188 -6.74 12.88 37.53
N PRO A 189 -8.02 13.06 37.93
CA PRO A 189 -8.38 13.14 39.34
C PRO A 189 -8.24 11.76 40.01
N VAL A 190 -7.58 11.73 41.18
CA VAL A 190 -7.35 10.52 41.97
C VAL A 190 -8.05 10.61 43.32
N SER A 191 -8.79 9.55 43.63
CA SER A 191 -9.64 9.45 44.80
C SER A 191 -9.50 8.04 45.41
N VAL A 192 -8.66 7.89 46.43
CA VAL A 192 -8.36 6.58 47.07
C VAL A 192 -8.28 6.75 48.59
N LYS A 193 -9.11 6.01 49.33
CA LYS A 193 -9.27 6.16 50.79
C LYS A 193 -9.47 7.64 51.16
N LYS A 194 -8.64 8.19 52.06
CA LYS A 194 -8.62 9.59 52.48
C LYS A 194 -7.83 10.53 51.54
N THR A 195 -7.19 10.03 50.48
CA THR A 195 -6.50 10.88 49.49
C THR A 195 -7.45 11.33 48.40
N ARG A 196 -7.45 12.64 48.16
CA ARG A 196 -8.07 13.33 47.03
C ARG A 196 -7.01 14.26 46.46
N THR A 197 -6.56 14.00 45.23
CA THR A 197 -5.52 14.80 44.56
C THR A 197 -5.66 14.69 43.04
N SER A 198 -4.91 15.50 42.31
CA SER A 198 -4.72 15.30 40.87
C SER A 198 -3.39 14.58 40.64
N ALA A 199 -3.35 13.75 39.61
CA ALA A 199 -2.16 13.03 39.19
C ALA A 199 -2.11 12.96 37.67
N TRP A 200 -1.00 12.48 37.12
CA TRP A 200 -0.76 12.47 35.68
C TRP A 200 -0.43 11.06 35.22
N ILE A 201 -1.19 10.53 34.26
CA ILE A 201 -1.03 9.17 33.75
C ILE A 201 -0.37 9.20 32.37
N ARG A 202 0.63 8.34 32.15
CA ARG A 202 1.28 8.09 30.86
C ARG A 202 1.28 6.59 30.54
N LEU A 203 1.07 6.26 29.27
CA LEU A 203 1.29 4.93 28.71
C LEU A 203 2.63 4.96 27.92
N PRO A 204 3.74 4.45 28.47
CA PRO A 204 5.07 4.65 27.88
C PRO A 204 5.29 3.90 26.56
N ASP A 205 4.57 2.81 26.41
CA ASP A 205 4.51 1.89 25.27
C ASP A 205 3.64 2.41 24.11
N THR A 206 2.82 3.44 24.33
CA THR A 206 2.03 4.06 23.27
C THR A 206 2.74 5.24 22.56
N ARG A 207 3.96 5.60 22.99
CA ARG A 207 4.76 6.70 22.40
C ARG A 207 5.60 6.32 21.17
N THR A 208 5.48 5.08 20.72
CA THR A 208 6.04 4.57 19.46
C THR A 208 5.15 4.84 18.24
N GLY A 209 4.04 5.59 18.36
CA GLY A 209 3.11 5.83 17.25
C GLY A 209 3.60 6.83 16.19
N ALA A 210 3.90 8.07 16.58
CA ALA A 210 4.10 9.15 15.61
C ALA A 210 5.36 9.02 14.75
N THR A 211 6.53 8.85 15.37
CA THR A 211 7.82 8.69 14.66
C THR A 211 7.83 7.41 13.82
N ARG A 212 7.23 6.33 14.31
CA ARG A 212 7.11 5.08 13.56
C ARG A 212 6.21 5.27 12.34
N VAL A 213 5.05 5.92 12.48
CA VAL A 213 4.16 6.21 11.34
C VAL A 213 4.87 7.10 10.32
N LEU A 214 5.60 8.14 10.74
CA LEU A 214 6.38 8.95 9.80
C LEU A 214 7.44 8.13 9.04
N ARG A 215 8.17 7.24 9.73
CA ARG A 215 9.14 6.32 9.10
C ARG A 215 8.49 5.28 8.19
N LEU A 216 7.29 4.80 8.53
CA LEU A 216 6.50 3.93 7.66
C LEU A 216 6.10 4.69 6.40
N LEU A 217 5.57 5.90 6.54
CA LEU A 217 5.16 6.74 5.41
C LEU A 217 6.32 7.05 4.47
N SER A 218 7.53 7.30 4.98
CA SER A 218 8.71 7.56 4.14
C SER A 218 9.15 6.37 3.29
N LEU A 219 8.63 5.16 3.52
CA LEU A 219 8.84 4.02 2.63
C LEU A 219 8.08 4.16 1.31
N HIS A 220 6.99 4.94 1.30
CA HIS A 220 6.23 5.21 0.09
C HIS A 220 7.02 6.17 -0.80
N ARG A 221 7.51 5.71 -1.96
CA ARG A 221 8.32 6.54 -2.86
C ARG A 221 7.50 7.47 -3.76
N GLY A 222 6.19 7.55 -3.56
CA GLY A 222 5.35 8.56 -4.18
C GLY A 222 5.41 9.89 -3.45
N ALA A 223 5.11 10.99 -4.13
CA ALA A 223 5.05 12.31 -3.48
C ALA A 223 3.85 12.46 -2.53
N GLU A 224 2.80 11.68 -2.78
CA GLU A 224 1.54 11.71 -2.04
C GLU A 224 1.00 10.29 -1.83
N ILE A 225 0.36 10.07 -0.69
CA ILE A 225 -0.26 8.80 -0.32
C ILE A 225 -1.73 9.00 0.01
N SER A 226 -2.58 8.10 -0.48
CA SER A 226 -4.02 8.08 -0.14
C SER A 226 -4.26 7.36 1.18
N VAL A 227 -5.36 7.68 1.88
CA VAL A 227 -5.75 7.03 3.14
C VAL A 227 -5.73 5.49 3.07
N PRO A 228 -6.30 4.84 2.04
CA PRO A 228 -6.25 3.38 1.92
C PRO A 228 -4.83 2.81 1.73
N ALA A 229 -3.98 3.51 0.97
CA ALA A 229 -2.58 3.10 0.78
C ALA A 229 -1.78 3.25 2.09
N ALA A 230 -2.00 4.35 2.83
CA ALA A 230 -1.39 4.58 4.14
C ALA A 230 -1.83 3.51 5.16
N ALA A 231 -3.12 3.12 5.15
CA ALA A 231 -3.61 2.01 5.97
C ALA A 231 -2.87 0.69 5.69
N ALA A 232 -2.68 0.34 4.42
CA ALA A 232 -1.96 -0.86 4.04
C ALA A 232 -0.48 -0.83 4.48
N LEU A 233 0.17 0.32 4.30
CA LEU A 233 1.56 0.53 4.72
C LEU A 233 1.73 0.42 6.23
N ILE A 234 0.90 1.14 6.98
CA ILE A 234 0.96 1.18 8.45
C ILE A 234 0.51 -0.15 9.08
N GLY A 235 -0.42 -0.85 8.43
CA GLY A 235 -1.01 -2.10 8.93
C GLY A 235 -2.20 -1.87 9.86
N VAL A 236 -3.03 -0.85 9.59
CA VAL A 236 -4.21 -0.49 10.40
C VAL A 236 -5.46 -0.34 9.53
N PRO A 237 -6.68 -0.40 10.10
CA PRO A 237 -7.90 -0.09 9.37
C PRO A 237 -7.92 1.34 8.81
N ALA A 238 -8.44 1.52 7.59
CA ALA A 238 -8.49 2.83 6.90
C ALA A 238 -9.21 3.93 7.69
N ARG A 239 -10.18 3.58 8.55
CA ARG A 239 -10.91 4.52 9.41
C ARG A 239 -10.02 5.16 10.50
N GLU A 240 -8.92 4.52 10.87
CA GLU A 240 -8.01 4.98 11.94
C GLU A 240 -6.89 5.89 11.40
N VAL A 241 -6.68 5.89 10.08
CA VAL A 241 -5.62 6.66 9.42
C VAL A 241 -5.82 8.18 9.56
N PRO A 242 -7.01 8.78 9.34
CA PRO A 242 -7.18 10.23 9.46
C PRO A 242 -6.77 10.76 10.85
N ASP A 243 -7.15 10.07 11.92
CA ASP A 243 -6.79 10.45 13.29
C ASP A 243 -5.27 10.34 13.52
N LEU A 244 -4.66 9.25 13.02
CA LEU A 244 -3.21 9.03 13.11
C LEU A 244 -2.41 10.09 12.33
N LEU A 245 -2.86 10.45 11.12
CA LEU A 245 -2.18 11.44 10.28
C LEU A 245 -2.45 12.88 10.74
N GLY A 246 -3.64 13.17 11.26
CA GLY A 246 -3.99 14.46 11.85
C GLY A 246 -3.10 14.82 13.04
N GLY A 247 -2.71 13.83 13.85
CA GLY A 247 -1.75 13.99 14.94
C GLY A 247 -0.31 14.28 14.51
N LEU A 248 0.01 14.15 13.20
CA LEU A 248 1.37 14.33 12.65
C LEU A 248 1.59 15.67 11.93
N SER A 249 0.57 16.52 11.85
CA SER A 249 0.62 17.81 11.13
C SER A 249 1.14 17.67 9.68
N LEU A 250 0.75 16.60 9.00
CA LEU A 250 1.10 16.38 7.59
C LEU A 250 0.31 17.34 6.68
N ASP A 251 0.92 17.73 5.56
CA ASP A 251 0.29 18.55 4.52
C ASP A 251 -0.78 17.73 3.79
N GLU A 252 -2.05 17.98 4.12
CA GLU A 252 -3.21 17.38 3.47
C GLU A 252 -3.50 18.07 2.12
N ARG A 253 -3.59 17.26 1.08
CA ARG A 253 -3.90 17.65 -0.29
C ARG A 253 -5.34 17.29 -0.62
N ALA A 254 -5.88 17.91 -1.67
CA ALA A 254 -7.24 17.68 -2.12
C ALA A 254 -7.54 16.18 -2.32
N GLY A 255 -8.73 15.75 -1.87
CA GLY A 255 -9.19 14.36 -2.04
C GLY A 255 -8.69 13.37 -0.98
N GLY A 256 -8.32 13.83 0.23
CA GLY A 256 -7.92 12.95 1.33
C GLY A 256 -6.56 12.27 1.11
N ARG A 257 -5.62 13.03 0.55
CA ARG A 257 -4.25 12.59 0.28
C ARG A 257 -3.27 13.38 1.13
N PHE A 258 -2.17 12.77 1.52
CA PHE A 258 -1.18 13.38 2.39
C PHE A 258 0.16 13.39 1.69
N ARG A 259 0.91 14.48 1.84
CA ARG A 259 2.29 14.54 1.35
C ARG A 259 3.14 13.55 2.13
N VAL A 260 3.92 12.75 1.41
CA VAL A 260 4.83 11.79 2.04
C VAL A 260 6.03 12.55 2.64
N PRO A 261 6.34 12.37 3.95
CA PRO A 261 7.50 12.99 4.58
C PRO A 261 8.81 12.37 4.06
N LEU A 262 9.82 13.22 3.84
CA LEU A 262 11.18 12.79 3.53
C LEU A 262 11.95 12.61 4.85
N LEU A 263 12.40 11.40 5.14
CA LEU A 263 13.19 11.08 6.32
C LEU A 263 14.45 10.31 5.93
N ASP A 264 15.59 10.68 6.52
CA ASP A 264 16.90 10.07 6.24
C ASP A 264 17.14 8.73 6.96
N HIS A 265 16.25 8.33 7.86
CA HIS A 265 16.42 7.13 8.69
C HIS A 265 15.22 6.18 8.54
N GLY A 266 15.43 5.07 7.84
CA GLY A 266 14.43 4.04 7.58
C GLY A 266 14.13 3.15 8.79
N LEU A 267 13.11 2.29 8.63
CA LEU A 267 12.79 1.24 9.61
C LEU A 267 13.84 0.13 9.56
N PRO A 268 14.09 -0.56 10.69
CA PRO A 268 14.99 -1.70 10.73
C PRO A 268 14.40 -2.91 9.99
N GLY A 269 15.23 -3.50 9.11
CA GLY A 269 15.11 -4.85 8.54
C GLY A 269 13.71 -5.38 8.26
N GLU A 270 13.24 -6.31 9.09
CA GLU A 270 12.02 -7.09 8.88
C GLU A 270 10.75 -6.23 8.88
N GLU A 271 10.71 -5.17 9.69
CA GLU A 271 9.57 -4.26 9.74
C GLU A 271 9.47 -3.44 8.44
N HIS A 272 10.61 -3.01 7.88
CA HIS A 272 10.67 -2.37 6.57
C HIS A 272 10.11 -3.30 5.49
N ALA A 273 10.67 -4.51 5.37
CA ALA A 273 10.28 -5.46 4.33
C ALA A 273 8.79 -5.83 4.42
N THR A 274 8.28 -6.01 5.64
CA THR A 274 6.87 -6.35 5.87
C THR A 274 5.94 -5.18 5.49
N ALA A 275 6.26 -3.97 5.93
CA ALA A 275 5.45 -2.79 5.64
C ALA A 275 5.43 -2.47 4.14
N LEU A 276 6.59 -2.53 3.50
CA LEU A 276 6.72 -2.30 2.07
C LEU A 276 5.95 -3.36 1.27
N ARG A 277 6.14 -4.65 1.59
CA ARG A 277 5.40 -5.73 0.93
C ARG A 277 3.89 -5.58 1.06
N ARG A 278 3.36 -5.13 2.21
CA ARG A 278 1.93 -4.87 2.40
C ARG A 278 1.39 -3.80 1.44
N VAL A 279 2.06 -2.64 1.36
CA VAL A 279 1.57 -1.56 0.49
C VAL A 279 1.72 -1.92 -0.99
N LEU A 280 2.80 -2.61 -1.37
CA LEU A 280 3.03 -3.07 -2.74
C LEU A 280 1.99 -4.12 -3.15
N ALA A 281 1.69 -5.08 -2.28
CA ALA A 281 0.65 -6.08 -2.51
C ALA A 281 -0.74 -5.45 -2.58
N TRP A 282 -1.00 -4.40 -1.78
CA TRP A 282 -2.23 -3.62 -1.85
C TRP A 282 -2.38 -2.90 -3.20
N TYR A 283 -1.31 -2.27 -3.70
CA TYR A 283 -1.29 -1.64 -5.03
C TYR A 283 -1.55 -2.66 -6.13
N LEU A 284 -0.88 -3.81 -6.10
CA LEU A 284 -1.08 -4.89 -7.06
C LEU A 284 -2.52 -5.43 -7.02
N GLY A 285 -3.03 -5.71 -5.83
CA GLY A 285 -4.39 -6.19 -5.64
C GLY A 285 -5.42 -5.20 -6.16
N THR A 286 -5.23 -3.91 -5.89
CA THR A 286 -6.16 -2.87 -6.30
C THR A 286 -6.10 -2.66 -7.81
N ALA A 287 -4.90 -2.69 -8.40
CA ALA A 287 -4.72 -2.64 -9.84
C ALA A 287 -5.37 -3.84 -10.55
N ASP A 288 -5.26 -5.06 -10.00
CA ASP A 288 -5.92 -6.24 -10.57
C ASP A 288 -7.45 -6.15 -10.49
N ASN A 289 -8.00 -5.62 -9.38
CA ASN A 289 -9.43 -5.36 -9.25
C ASN A 289 -9.91 -4.31 -10.26
N ALA A 290 -9.16 -3.21 -10.44
CA ALA A 290 -9.45 -2.21 -11.47
C ALA A 290 -9.43 -2.85 -12.88
N ARG A 291 -8.41 -3.65 -13.19
CA ARG A 291 -8.27 -4.34 -14.47
C ARG A 291 -9.49 -5.20 -14.81
N ARG A 292 -10.02 -5.96 -13.83
CA ARG A 292 -11.18 -6.84 -14.02
C ARG A 292 -12.46 -6.08 -14.36
N VAL A 293 -12.65 -4.89 -13.79
CA VAL A 293 -13.81 -4.04 -14.08
C VAL A 293 -13.62 -3.26 -15.38
N LEU A 294 -12.38 -2.91 -15.74
CA LEU A 294 -12.08 -2.18 -16.99
C LEU A 294 -12.13 -3.06 -18.24
N ALA A 295 -11.90 -4.37 -18.12
CA ALA A 295 -11.93 -5.31 -19.23
C ALA A 295 -12.44 -6.70 -18.78
N PRO A 296 -13.74 -6.82 -18.41
CA PRO A 296 -14.32 -8.07 -17.91
C PRO A 296 -14.27 -9.22 -18.92
N GLU A 297 -14.30 -8.89 -20.22
CA GLU A 297 -14.19 -9.84 -21.33
C GLU A 297 -12.79 -10.44 -21.49
N ARG A 298 -11.75 -9.79 -20.94
CA ARG A 298 -10.38 -10.31 -20.95
C ARG A 298 -10.15 -11.29 -19.79
N VAL A 299 -10.49 -12.56 -20.00
CA VAL A 299 -10.05 -13.63 -19.10
C VAL A 299 -8.52 -13.66 -19.07
N SER A 300 -7.93 -13.25 -17.95
CA SER A 300 -6.47 -13.21 -17.71
C SER A 300 -6.19 -13.84 -16.35
N PRO A 301 -5.01 -14.42 -16.13
CA PRO A 301 -4.66 -15.00 -14.85
C PRO A 301 -4.81 -13.97 -13.71
N THR A 302 -5.24 -14.44 -12.54
CA THR A 302 -5.26 -13.63 -11.34
C THR A 302 -3.83 -13.20 -10.99
N LEU A 303 -3.62 -11.89 -10.90
CA LEU A 303 -2.31 -11.31 -10.58
C LEU A 303 -2.16 -11.02 -9.08
N THR A 304 -3.22 -11.18 -8.29
CA THR A 304 -3.18 -10.93 -6.84
C THR A 304 -2.42 -12.01 -6.08
N LEU A 305 -1.79 -11.60 -4.98
CA LEU A 305 -1.13 -12.50 -4.04
C LEU A 305 -2.15 -12.88 -2.94
N PRO A 306 -2.65 -14.13 -2.88
CA PRO A 306 -3.73 -14.53 -1.96
C PRO A 306 -3.36 -14.35 -0.48
N ASP A 307 -2.08 -14.50 -0.15
CA ASP A 307 -1.59 -14.55 1.23
C ASP A 307 -1.18 -13.17 1.78
N ALA A 308 -1.36 -12.08 1.02
CA ALA A 308 -0.96 -10.75 1.45
C ALA A 308 -1.98 -10.18 2.47
N PRO A 309 -1.55 -9.73 3.68
CA PRO A 309 -2.43 -9.23 4.73
C PRO A 309 -2.87 -7.78 4.44
N CYS A 310 -3.50 -7.56 3.30
CA CYS A 310 -4.01 -6.27 2.87
C CYS A 310 -5.41 -6.43 2.28
N ARG A 311 -6.21 -5.35 2.30
CA ARG A 311 -7.54 -5.31 1.69
C ARG A 311 -7.50 -4.36 0.49
N PRO A 312 -7.26 -4.88 -0.73
CA PRO A 312 -7.33 -4.09 -1.96
C PRO A 312 -8.68 -3.40 -2.14
N LEU A 313 -8.70 -2.24 -2.82
CA LEU A 313 -9.98 -1.60 -3.16
C LEU A 313 -10.71 -2.43 -4.22
N THR A 314 -12.04 -2.40 -4.14
CA THR A 314 -12.95 -2.94 -5.15
C THR A 314 -13.66 -1.79 -5.85
N PHE A 315 -13.97 -1.95 -7.13
CA PHE A 315 -14.63 -0.92 -7.92
C PHE A 315 -16.01 -1.39 -8.35
N THR A 316 -16.97 -0.47 -8.31
CA THR A 316 -18.36 -0.73 -8.71
C THR A 316 -18.60 -0.43 -10.18
N SER A 317 -17.73 0.38 -10.80
CA SER A 317 -17.83 0.79 -12.21
C SER A 317 -16.46 0.98 -12.86
N ALA A 318 -16.43 0.90 -14.19
CA ALA A 318 -15.22 1.14 -14.98
C ALA A 318 -14.71 2.58 -14.85
N ASP A 319 -15.60 3.56 -14.68
CA ASP A 319 -15.24 4.98 -14.52
C ASP A 319 -14.58 5.26 -13.16
N GLU A 320 -15.02 4.58 -12.11
CA GLU A 320 -14.37 4.63 -10.80
C GLU A 320 -12.96 4.04 -10.86
N ALA A 321 -12.82 2.84 -11.44
CA ALA A 321 -11.53 2.18 -11.63
C ALA A 321 -10.55 3.03 -12.46
N ARG A 322 -11.05 3.65 -13.54
CA ARG A 322 -10.25 4.52 -14.40
C ARG A 322 -9.75 5.74 -13.66
N ARG A 323 -10.63 6.46 -12.95
CA ARG A 323 -10.24 7.63 -12.15
C ARG A 323 -9.20 7.28 -11.09
N TRP A 324 -9.36 6.16 -10.39
CA TRP A 324 -8.37 5.71 -9.42
C TRP A 324 -6.99 5.45 -10.07
N CYS A 325 -6.96 4.75 -11.21
CA CYS A 325 -5.70 4.52 -11.92
C CYS A 325 -5.05 5.83 -12.38
N GLU A 326 -5.83 6.83 -12.80
CA GLU A 326 -5.33 8.15 -13.17
C GLU A 326 -4.70 8.88 -11.98
N THR A 327 -5.38 8.87 -10.83
CA THR A 327 -4.90 9.50 -9.60
C THR A 327 -3.66 8.81 -9.04
N GLU A 328 -3.58 7.48 -9.08
CA GLU A 328 -2.45 6.69 -8.54
C GLU A 328 -1.34 6.43 -9.55
N ARG A 329 -1.44 6.91 -10.80
CA ARG A 329 -0.51 6.56 -11.90
C ARG A 329 0.97 6.64 -11.53
N LEU A 330 1.39 7.76 -10.95
CA LEU A 330 2.80 7.97 -10.56
C LEU A 330 3.21 7.05 -9.40
N ASN A 331 2.30 6.83 -8.45
CA ASN A 331 2.54 5.93 -7.32
C ASN A 331 2.66 4.47 -7.77
N LEU A 332 1.87 4.07 -8.76
CA LEU A 332 1.91 2.73 -9.36
C LEU A 332 3.22 2.47 -10.11
N ILE A 333 3.72 3.45 -10.86
CA ILE A 333 5.04 3.37 -11.53
C ILE A 333 6.15 3.28 -10.48
N ALA A 334 6.10 4.12 -9.44
CA ALA A 334 7.05 4.08 -8.34
C ALA A 334 7.02 2.73 -7.60
N ALA A 335 5.82 2.19 -7.34
CA ALA A 335 5.65 0.89 -6.70
C ALA A 335 6.27 -0.26 -7.51
N ALA A 336 6.18 -0.25 -8.85
CA ALA A 336 6.80 -1.27 -9.69
C ALA A 336 8.34 -1.25 -9.58
N ARG A 337 8.92 -0.03 -9.58
CA ARG A 337 10.37 0.16 -9.45
C ARG A 337 10.86 -0.27 -8.07
N VAL A 338 10.22 0.22 -7.01
CA VAL A 338 10.56 -0.12 -5.62
C VAL A 338 10.42 -1.60 -5.35
N ALA A 339 9.39 -2.25 -5.90
CA ALA A 339 9.24 -3.69 -5.78
C ALA A 339 10.46 -4.45 -6.35
N ALA A 340 11.03 -4.00 -7.47
CA ALA A 340 12.23 -4.61 -8.03
C ALA A 340 13.49 -4.28 -7.22
N ASP A 341 13.66 -3.01 -6.84
CA ASP A 341 14.84 -2.53 -6.11
C ASP A 341 14.98 -3.20 -4.74
N GLU A 342 13.86 -3.52 -4.09
CA GLU A 342 13.80 -4.13 -2.75
C GLU A 342 13.57 -5.66 -2.81
N GLY A 343 13.73 -6.28 -3.99
CA GLY A 343 13.71 -7.74 -4.16
C GLY A 343 12.33 -8.40 -4.13
N HIS A 344 11.25 -7.63 -4.15
CA HIS A 344 9.86 -8.11 -4.30
C HIS A 344 9.52 -8.39 -5.78
N HIS A 345 10.35 -9.23 -6.42
CA HIS A 345 10.26 -9.53 -7.85
C HIS A 345 8.92 -10.13 -8.27
N ASP A 346 8.24 -10.83 -7.36
CA ASP A 346 6.92 -11.42 -7.59
C ASP A 346 5.84 -10.36 -7.80
N ILE A 347 5.96 -9.21 -7.14
CA ILE A 347 5.07 -8.06 -7.31
C ILE A 347 5.54 -7.22 -8.51
N ALA A 348 6.85 -7.01 -8.64
CA ALA A 348 7.45 -6.12 -9.62
C ALA A 348 7.02 -6.41 -11.06
N TRP A 349 6.99 -7.70 -11.46
CA TRP A 349 6.58 -8.06 -12.82
C TRP A 349 5.06 -8.04 -13.04
N ARG A 350 4.27 -8.30 -11.99
CA ARG A 350 2.80 -8.36 -12.08
C ARG A 350 2.16 -6.98 -12.16
N LEU A 351 2.73 -5.98 -11.49
CA LEU A 351 2.17 -4.63 -11.44
C LEU A 351 2.03 -3.94 -12.82
N PRO A 352 3.05 -3.89 -13.70
CA PRO A 352 2.90 -3.27 -15.02
C PRO A 352 1.88 -4.00 -15.92
N LEU A 353 1.64 -5.30 -15.69
CA LEU A 353 0.63 -6.07 -16.41
C LEU A 353 -0.78 -5.80 -15.87
N ALA A 354 -0.94 -5.65 -14.56
CA ALA A 354 -2.21 -5.26 -13.96
C ALA A 354 -2.72 -3.92 -14.53
N LEU A 355 -1.78 -3.05 -14.91
CA LEU A 355 -2.05 -1.72 -15.43
C LEU A 355 -2.16 -1.66 -16.95
N TRP A 356 -2.07 -2.79 -17.66
CA TRP A 356 -2.12 -2.84 -19.12
C TRP A 356 -3.29 -2.06 -19.70
N THR A 357 -4.51 -2.34 -19.23
CA THR A 357 -5.76 -1.73 -19.72
C THR A 357 -5.77 -0.23 -19.47
N PHE A 358 -5.15 0.23 -18.38
CA PHE A 358 -5.05 1.63 -18.04
C PHE A 358 -4.01 2.37 -18.90
N PHE A 359 -2.81 1.83 -19.06
CA PHE A 359 -1.75 2.45 -19.87
C PHE A 359 -2.14 2.57 -21.34
N PHE A 360 -2.95 1.63 -21.84
CA PHE A 360 -3.53 1.68 -23.18
C PHE A 360 -4.37 2.95 -23.44
N LEU A 361 -5.03 3.50 -22.40
CA LEU A 361 -5.96 4.61 -22.56
C LEU A 361 -5.30 5.99 -22.46
N ARG A 362 -4.09 6.10 -21.90
CA ARG A 362 -3.51 7.40 -21.49
C ARG A 362 -2.08 7.68 -21.97
N SER A 363 -1.40 6.71 -22.61
CA SER A 363 -0.18 6.91 -23.39
C SER A 363 1.11 7.45 -22.72
N PRO A 364 1.43 7.23 -21.42
CA PRO A 364 2.80 7.45 -20.93
C PRO A 364 3.70 6.26 -21.31
N TRP A 365 3.91 6.05 -22.63
CA TRP A 365 4.57 4.86 -23.15
C TRP A 365 6.00 4.68 -22.62
N THR A 366 6.72 5.79 -22.38
CA THR A 366 8.08 5.73 -21.81
C THR A 366 8.09 5.09 -20.43
N ASP A 367 7.25 5.58 -19.51
CA ASP A 367 7.15 5.06 -18.14
C ASP A 367 6.70 3.59 -18.13
N TRP A 368 5.75 3.24 -19.01
CA TRP A 368 5.26 1.86 -19.08
C TRP A 368 6.29 0.90 -19.66
N ILE A 369 7.03 1.31 -20.69
CA ILE A 369 8.13 0.51 -21.26
C ILE A 369 9.21 0.26 -20.19
N GLU A 370 9.55 1.26 -19.40
CA GLU A 370 10.51 1.08 -18.29
C GLU A 370 9.98 0.11 -17.24
N ALA A 371 8.73 0.28 -16.79
CA ALA A 371 8.11 -0.63 -15.84
C ALA A 371 8.03 -2.08 -16.37
N LEU A 372 7.74 -2.27 -17.66
CA LEU A 372 7.74 -3.58 -18.32
C LEU A 372 9.15 -4.19 -18.40
N ARG A 373 10.19 -3.38 -18.64
CA ARG A 373 11.59 -3.85 -18.63
C ARG A 373 12.04 -4.28 -17.23
N THR A 374 11.73 -3.48 -16.22
CA THR A 374 11.95 -3.83 -14.81
C THR A 374 11.19 -5.10 -14.43
N GLY A 375 9.95 -5.23 -14.90
CA GLY A 375 9.14 -6.43 -14.71
C GLY A 375 9.72 -7.65 -15.42
N LEU A 376 10.21 -7.51 -16.66
CA LEU A 376 10.87 -8.58 -17.39
C LEU A 376 12.11 -9.08 -16.64
N ALA A 377 12.99 -8.18 -16.21
CA ALA A 377 14.18 -8.54 -15.44
C ALA A 377 13.83 -9.25 -14.12
N SER A 378 12.76 -8.81 -13.44
CA SER A 378 12.26 -9.46 -12.22
C SER A 378 11.70 -10.85 -12.49
N ALA A 379 10.97 -11.04 -13.60
CA ALA A 379 10.45 -12.35 -13.99
C ALA A 379 11.58 -13.31 -14.39
N GLU A 380 12.60 -12.82 -15.10
CA GLU A 380 13.81 -13.57 -15.44
C GLU A 380 14.57 -13.99 -14.18
N HIS A 381 14.73 -13.09 -13.21
CA HIS A 381 15.36 -13.40 -11.92
C HIS A 381 14.64 -14.52 -11.16
N LEU A 382 13.30 -14.55 -11.21
CA LEU A 382 12.50 -15.61 -10.60
C LEU A 382 12.42 -16.90 -11.41
N GLY A 383 12.83 -16.88 -12.68
CA GLY A 383 12.53 -17.96 -13.62
C GLY A 383 11.03 -18.12 -13.90
N ASP A 384 10.24 -17.04 -13.78
CA ASP A 384 8.80 -17.06 -14.04
C ASP A 384 8.52 -16.89 -15.53
N ASP A 385 8.52 -18.01 -16.26
CA ASP A 385 8.30 -18.05 -17.70
C ASP A 385 6.99 -17.35 -18.14
N ARG A 386 5.93 -17.43 -17.32
CA ARG A 386 4.67 -16.75 -17.64
C ARG A 386 4.84 -15.24 -17.52
N GLY A 387 5.51 -14.76 -16.47
CA GLY A 387 5.85 -13.35 -16.31
C GLY A 387 6.72 -12.81 -17.46
N ILE A 388 7.74 -13.58 -17.86
CA ILE A 388 8.61 -13.27 -19.00
C ILE A 388 7.79 -13.11 -20.29
N ALA A 389 6.94 -14.08 -20.60
CA ALA A 389 6.14 -14.07 -21.83
C ALA A 389 5.19 -12.86 -21.91
N TYR A 390 4.52 -12.51 -20.81
CA TYR A 390 3.64 -11.34 -20.76
C TYR A 390 4.40 -10.02 -20.84
N ALA A 391 5.54 -9.89 -20.14
CA ALA A 391 6.34 -8.67 -20.19
C ALA A 391 6.89 -8.42 -21.61
N LEU A 392 7.39 -9.47 -22.28
CA LEU A 392 7.82 -9.42 -23.69
C LEU A 392 6.67 -8.98 -24.60
N GLY A 393 5.49 -9.59 -24.48
CA GLY A 393 4.34 -9.19 -25.28
C GLY A 393 3.87 -7.75 -25.00
N GLY A 394 4.01 -7.28 -23.77
CA GLY A 394 3.81 -5.87 -23.37
C GLY A 394 4.75 -4.92 -24.11
N LEU A 395 6.03 -5.24 -24.14
CA LEU A 395 7.03 -4.48 -24.89
C LEU A 395 6.75 -4.51 -26.39
N GLY A 396 6.34 -5.66 -26.91
CA GLY A 396 5.90 -5.82 -28.31
C GLY A 396 4.74 -4.89 -28.63
N TYR A 397 3.74 -4.80 -27.75
CA TYR A 397 2.60 -3.90 -27.91
C TYR A 397 3.01 -2.42 -27.85
N ALA A 398 3.87 -2.04 -26.90
CA ALA A 398 4.40 -0.69 -26.81
C ALA A 398 5.17 -0.29 -28.09
N GLY A 399 5.91 -1.22 -28.69
CA GLY A 399 6.55 -1.05 -29.99
C GLY A 399 5.56 -0.72 -31.11
N GLN A 400 4.41 -1.41 -31.16
CA GLN A 400 3.36 -1.14 -32.16
C GLN A 400 2.79 0.28 -32.02
N GLN A 401 2.58 0.74 -30.79
CA GLN A 401 2.06 2.08 -30.51
C GLN A 401 3.06 3.19 -30.87
N ARG A 402 4.36 2.89 -30.81
CA ARG A 402 5.44 3.75 -31.28
C ARG A 402 5.83 3.53 -32.74
N TRP A 403 5.05 2.74 -33.49
CA TRP A 403 5.27 2.45 -34.91
C TRP A 403 6.61 1.77 -35.22
N ARG A 404 7.16 1.04 -34.24
CA ARG A 404 8.38 0.23 -34.35
C ARG A 404 7.99 -1.23 -34.55
N PHE A 405 7.52 -1.56 -35.74
CA PHE A 405 6.90 -2.87 -35.99
C PHE A 405 7.92 -4.01 -36.04
N GLU A 406 9.16 -3.77 -36.49
CA GLU A 406 10.24 -4.76 -36.47
C GLU A 406 10.64 -5.14 -35.04
N GLU A 407 10.76 -4.15 -34.15
CA GLU A 407 11.00 -4.36 -32.71
C GLU A 407 9.83 -5.16 -32.10
N SER A 408 8.58 -4.82 -32.47
CA SER A 408 7.39 -5.56 -32.05
C SER A 408 7.42 -7.03 -32.49
N VAL A 409 7.85 -7.32 -33.72
CA VAL A 409 7.99 -8.71 -34.21
C VAL A 409 8.97 -9.48 -33.34
N GLY A 410 10.12 -8.91 -32.99
CA GLY A 410 11.10 -9.55 -32.10
C GLY A 410 10.51 -9.92 -30.74
N PHE A 411 9.86 -8.96 -30.09
CA PHE A 411 9.25 -9.17 -28.77
C PHE A 411 8.11 -10.18 -28.78
N PHE A 412 7.18 -10.12 -29.73
CA PHE A 412 6.09 -11.09 -29.78
C PHE A 412 6.56 -12.48 -30.24
N THR A 413 7.64 -12.58 -31.00
CA THR A 413 8.28 -13.87 -31.35
C THR A 413 8.77 -14.54 -30.07
N ALA A 414 9.56 -13.83 -29.27
CA ALA A 414 10.06 -14.34 -27.99
C ALA A 414 8.91 -14.68 -27.02
N SER A 415 7.90 -13.81 -26.91
CA SER A 415 6.70 -14.07 -26.10
C SER A 415 5.97 -15.36 -26.53
N ARG A 416 5.75 -15.54 -27.83
CA ARG A 416 5.11 -16.73 -28.42
C ARG A 416 5.92 -17.99 -28.16
N ASP A 417 7.25 -17.93 -28.27
CA ASP A 417 8.13 -19.08 -28.02
C ASP A 417 8.08 -19.53 -26.55
N VAL A 418 8.04 -18.57 -25.61
CA VAL A 418 7.90 -18.88 -24.18
C VAL A 418 6.53 -19.47 -23.88
N PHE A 419 5.44 -18.86 -24.36
CA PHE A 419 4.08 -19.40 -24.17
C PHE A 419 3.92 -20.81 -24.75
N HIS A 420 4.52 -21.05 -25.93
CA HIS A 420 4.54 -22.36 -26.55
C HIS A 420 5.27 -23.39 -25.66
N ARG A 421 6.45 -23.04 -25.15
CA ARG A 421 7.26 -23.90 -24.28
C ARG A 421 6.53 -24.29 -22.99
N ILE A 422 5.79 -23.37 -22.38
CA ILE A 422 5.02 -23.64 -21.15
C ILE A 422 3.62 -24.22 -21.41
N GLY A 423 3.24 -24.46 -22.66
CA GLY A 423 1.95 -25.02 -23.04
C GLY A 423 0.75 -24.08 -22.86
N ASP A 424 0.97 -22.77 -22.71
CA ASP A 424 -0.12 -21.80 -22.57
C ASP A 424 -0.70 -21.42 -23.93
N ARG A 425 -1.67 -22.21 -24.39
CA ARG A 425 -2.31 -22.05 -25.71
C ARG A 425 -2.97 -20.67 -25.89
N ARG A 426 -3.55 -20.12 -24.81
CA ARG A 426 -4.22 -18.81 -24.84
C ARG A 426 -3.20 -17.69 -24.99
N GLY A 427 -2.13 -17.72 -24.20
CA GLY A 427 -1.01 -16.78 -24.31
C GLY A 427 -0.31 -16.87 -25.68
N GLU A 428 -0.10 -18.08 -26.19
CA GLU A 428 0.48 -18.29 -27.53
C GLU A 428 -0.41 -17.67 -28.62
N GLY A 429 -1.72 -17.90 -28.57
CA GLY A 429 -2.68 -17.32 -29.51
C GLY A 429 -2.70 -15.78 -29.47
N TRP A 430 -2.56 -15.20 -28.28
CA TRP A 430 -2.46 -13.76 -28.10
C TRP A 430 -1.14 -13.17 -28.68
N ALA A 431 0.01 -13.80 -28.41
CA ALA A 431 1.28 -13.36 -28.98
C ALA A 431 1.32 -13.49 -30.51
N LEU A 432 0.73 -14.55 -31.06
CA LEU A 432 0.54 -14.74 -32.50
C LEU A 432 -0.34 -13.65 -33.12
N HIS A 433 -1.39 -13.22 -32.43
CA HIS A 433 -2.19 -12.08 -32.89
C HIS A 433 -1.34 -10.80 -32.96
N GLY A 434 -0.52 -10.53 -31.94
CA GLY A 434 0.44 -9.43 -31.93
C GLY A 434 1.44 -9.49 -33.10
N LEU A 435 2.01 -10.66 -33.38
CA LEU A 435 2.87 -10.90 -34.54
C LEU A 435 2.16 -10.62 -35.86
N GLY A 436 0.97 -11.19 -36.05
CA GLY A 436 0.21 -10.99 -37.28
C GLY A 436 -0.12 -9.52 -37.53
N TYR A 437 -0.45 -8.78 -36.47
CA TYR A 437 -0.66 -7.33 -36.57
C TYR A 437 0.62 -6.63 -37.02
N ALA A 438 1.76 -6.87 -36.38
CA ALA A 438 3.02 -6.23 -36.75
C ALA A 438 3.43 -6.57 -38.20
N CYS A 439 3.35 -7.84 -38.60
CA CYS A 439 3.62 -8.27 -39.97
C CYS A 439 2.71 -7.58 -40.99
N ARG A 440 1.41 -7.43 -40.70
CA ARG A 440 0.48 -6.71 -41.57
C ARG A 440 0.85 -5.23 -41.70
N ARG A 441 1.28 -4.58 -40.62
CA ARG A 441 1.73 -3.17 -40.64
C ARG A 441 3.02 -3.00 -41.46
N LEU A 442 3.86 -4.02 -41.50
CA LEU A 442 5.05 -4.13 -42.34
C LEU A 442 4.74 -4.62 -43.78
N GLN A 443 3.47 -4.79 -44.14
CA GLN A 443 3.02 -5.35 -45.42
C GLN A 443 3.53 -6.77 -45.73
N ARG A 444 3.97 -7.51 -44.70
CA ARG A 444 4.32 -8.94 -44.78
C ARG A 444 3.05 -9.79 -44.65
N PHE A 445 2.15 -9.65 -45.62
CA PHE A 445 0.78 -10.14 -45.50
C PHE A 445 0.68 -11.67 -45.43
N SER A 446 1.50 -12.42 -46.16
CA SER A 446 1.52 -13.89 -46.10
C SER A 446 1.89 -14.40 -44.71
N GLU A 447 2.84 -13.75 -44.04
CA GLU A 447 3.22 -14.08 -42.66
C GLU A 447 2.13 -13.68 -41.67
N ALA A 448 1.46 -12.54 -41.89
CA ALA A 448 0.31 -12.13 -41.10
C ALA A 448 -0.83 -13.16 -41.18
N VAL A 449 -1.12 -13.69 -42.38
CA VAL A 449 -2.10 -14.78 -42.57
C VAL A 449 -1.69 -16.02 -41.78
N ALA A 450 -0.42 -16.43 -41.85
CA ALA A 450 0.06 -17.60 -41.10
C ALA A 450 -0.11 -17.43 -39.58
N HIS A 451 0.28 -16.28 -39.04
CA HIS A 451 0.18 -16.00 -37.60
C HIS A 451 -1.28 -15.86 -37.14
N HIS A 452 -2.10 -15.08 -37.84
CA HIS A 452 -3.53 -14.94 -37.51
C HIS A 452 -4.30 -16.25 -37.68
N GLY A 453 -3.98 -17.05 -38.69
CA GLY A 453 -4.57 -18.37 -38.89
C GLY A 453 -4.27 -19.33 -37.73
N ARG A 454 -3.03 -19.33 -37.20
CA ARG A 454 -2.68 -20.12 -36.01
C ARG A 454 -3.37 -19.58 -34.75
N SER A 455 -3.42 -18.25 -34.57
CA SER A 455 -4.15 -17.60 -33.47
C SER A 455 -5.64 -17.99 -33.47
N LEU A 456 -6.29 -17.97 -34.65
CA LEU A 456 -7.68 -18.37 -34.83
C LEU A 456 -7.92 -19.84 -34.46
N ARG A 457 -7.03 -20.76 -34.88
CA ARG A 457 -7.15 -22.18 -34.51
C ARG A 457 -7.09 -22.38 -33.00
N LEU A 458 -6.11 -21.76 -32.33
CA LEU A 458 -5.96 -21.85 -30.88
C LEU A 458 -7.18 -21.28 -30.13
N ALA A 459 -7.73 -20.15 -30.61
CA ALA A 459 -8.93 -19.55 -30.03
C ALA A 459 -10.16 -20.47 -30.16
N ARG A 460 -10.37 -21.08 -31.35
CA ARG A 460 -11.47 -22.04 -31.59
C ARG A 460 -11.33 -23.30 -30.74
N GLU A 461 -10.14 -23.89 -30.67
CA GLU A 461 -9.86 -25.07 -29.84
C GLU A 461 -10.10 -24.80 -28.35
N GLY A 462 -9.83 -23.58 -27.89
CA GLY A 462 -10.10 -23.13 -26.52
C GLY A 462 -11.55 -22.70 -26.27
N GLY A 463 -12.43 -22.70 -27.27
CA GLY A 463 -13.80 -22.20 -27.15
C GLY A 463 -13.92 -20.70 -26.87
N ASP A 464 -12.86 -19.92 -27.14
CA ASP A 464 -12.81 -18.49 -26.85
C ASP A 464 -13.47 -17.70 -27.99
N ARG A 465 -14.80 -17.53 -27.89
CA ARG A 465 -15.60 -16.82 -28.90
C ARG A 465 -15.11 -15.40 -29.16
N HIS A 466 -14.71 -14.67 -28.12
CA HIS A 466 -14.25 -13.28 -28.25
C HIS A 466 -12.94 -13.20 -29.05
N ASN A 467 -11.93 -13.98 -28.66
CA ASN A 467 -10.66 -14.01 -29.39
C ASN A 467 -10.79 -14.62 -30.78
N THR A 468 -11.76 -15.53 -31.00
CA THR A 468 -12.09 -16.05 -32.33
C THR A 468 -12.55 -14.92 -33.27
N GLY A 469 -13.45 -14.04 -32.81
CA GLY A 469 -13.94 -12.90 -33.60
C GLY A 469 -12.83 -11.89 -33.93
N ILE A 470 -11.96 -11.60 -32.96
CA ILE A 470 -10.79 -10.74 -33.16
C ILE A 470 -9.81 -11.34 -34.18
N ALA A 471 -9.51 -12.64 -34.06
CA ALA A 471 -8.59 -13.33 -34.97
C ALA A 471 -9.15 -13.42 -36.39
N LEU A 472 -10.45 -13.67 -36.57
CA LEU A 472 -11.14 -13.65 -37.87
C LEU A 472 -11.04 -12.28 -38.54
N THR A 473 -11.34 -11.22 -37.80
CA THR A 473 -11.26 -9.84 -38.29
C THR A 473 -9.82 -9.50 -38.71
N ALA A 474 -8.83 -9.87 -37.90
CA ALA A 474 -7.42 -9.62 -38.23
C ALA A 474 -6.94 -10.43 -39.44
N LEU A 475 -7.38 -11.68 -39.56
CA LEU A 475 -7.12 -12.55 -40.71
C LEU A 475 -7.75 -11.99 -41.98
N GLY A 476 -8.97 -11.44 -41.90
CA GLY A 476 -9.64 -10.74 -43.00
C GLY A 476 -8.78 -9.60 -43.55
N TYR A 477 -8.28 -8.71 -42.68
CA TYR A 477 -7.39 -7.64 -43.13
C TYR A 477 -6.08 -8.15 -43.75
N ALA A 478 -5.53 -9.27 -43.28
CA ALA A 478 -4.33 -9.86 -43.86
C ALA A 478 -4.59 -10.40 -45.28
N HIS A 479 -5.71 -11.12 -45.49
CA HIS A 479 -6.13 -11.56 -46.82
C HIS A 479 -6.47 -10.40 -47.76
N ALA A 480 -7.10 -9.33 -47.25
CA ALA A 480 -7.34 -8.13 -48.04
C ALA A 480 -6.04 -7.47 -48.52
N GLY A 481 -4.99 -7.50 -47.70
CA GLY A 481 -3.64 -7.04 -48.10
C GLY A 481 -3.01 -7.88 -49.22
N LEU A 482 -3.35 -9.18 -49.30
CA LEU A 482 -3.02 -10.05 -50.42
C LEU A 482 -3.96 -9.88 -51.63
N SER A 483 -4.92 -8.96 -51.56
CA SER A 483 -6.00 -8.80 -52.56
C SER A 483 -6.92 -10.03 -52.70
N GLU A 484 -6.94 -10.93 -51.72
CA GLU A 484 -7.81 -12.11 -51.66
C GLU A 484 -9.18 -11.75 -51.08
N PHE A 485 -9.86 -10.78 -51.71
CA PHE A 485 -11.05 -10.13 -51.15
C PHE A 485 -12.22 -11.08 -50.88
N ALA A 486 -12.34 -12.19 -51.63
CA ALA A 486 -13.37 -13.20 -51.38
C ALA A 486 -13.14 -13.95 -50.06
N VAL A 487 -11.89 -14.27 -49.73
CA VAL A 487 -11.54 -14.90 -48.44
C VAL A 487 -11.70 -13.90 -47.32
N SER A 488 -11.22 -12.67 -47.53
CA SER A 488 -11.37 -11.56 -46.60
C SER A 488 -12.82 -11.31 -46.19
N LEU A 489 -13.74 -11.24 -47.15
CA LEU A 489 -15.18 -11.07 -46.89
C LEU A 489 -15.72 -12.16 -45.98
N ARG A 490 -15.47 -13.44 -46.28
CA ARG A 490 -15.92 -14.55 -45.43
C ARG A 490 -15.39 -14.46 -44.00
N CYS A 491 -14.12 -14.08 -43.83
CA CYS A 491 -13.55 -13.87 -42.50
C CYS A 491 -14.26 -12.76 -41.73
N PHE A 492 -14.56 -11.64 -42.38
CA PHE A 492 -15.28 -10.53 -41.74
C PHE A 492 -16.76 -10.85 -41.49
N GLU A 493 -17.44 -11.59 -42.38
CA GLU A 493 -18.82 -12.05 -42.18
C GLU A 493 -18.91 -12.99 -40.98
N GLU A 494 -18.00 -13.97 -40.89
CA GLU A 494 -17.94 -14.87 -39.75
C GLU A 494 -17.59 -14.12 -38.46
N GLY A 495 -16.61 -13.20 -38.52
CA GLY A 495 -16.23 -12.36 -37.39
C GLY A 495 -17.37 -11.46 -36.89
N HIS A 496 -18.15 -10.89 -37.80
CA HIS A 496 -19.33 -10.08 -37.48
C HIS A 496 -20.42 -10.93 -36.83
N ALA A 497 -20.69 -12.14 -37.34
CA ALA A 497 -21.71 -13.04 -36.79
C ALA A 497 -21.44 -13.47 -35.34
N ILE A 498 -20.16 -13.53 -34.94
CA ILE A 498 -19.77 -13.92 -33.58
C ILE A 498 -19.31 -12.76 -32.70
N ALA A 499 -19.36 -11.52 -33.19
CA ALA A 499 -18.93 -10.32 -32.47
C ALA A 499 -19.58 -10.27 -31.07
N ALA A 500 -18.75 -10.00 -30.06
CA ALA A 500 -19.17 -10.05 -28.65
C ALA A 500 -19.59 -8.68 -28.10
N ASP A 501 -19.26 -7.60 -28.81
CA ASP A 501 -19.43 -6.22 -28.36
C ASP A 501 -19.49 -5.26 -29.57
N PRO A 502 -20.07 -4.06 -29.44
CA PRO A 502 -20.24 -3.13 -30.57
C PRO A 502 -18.90 -2.65 -31.17
N ARG A 503 -17.80 -2.66 -30.39
CA ARG A 503 -16.48 -2.30 -30.91
C ARG A 503 -15.98 -3.38 -31.87
N SER A 504 -16.07 -4.65 -31.48
CA SER A 504 -15.74 -5.79 -32.33
C SER A 504 -16.63 -5.83 -33.58
N GLU A 505 -17.92 -5.53 -33.42
CA GLU A 505 -18.86 -5.40 -34.54
C GLU A 505 -18.43 -4.31 -35.52
N GLY A 506 -18.09 -3.12 -35.02
CA GLY A 506 -17.62 -2.00 -35.83
C GLY A 506 -16.38 -2.35 -36.66
N TRP A 507 -15.40 -3.06 -36.09
CA TRP A 507 -14.19 -3.48 -36.82
C TRP A 507 -14.46 -4.53 -37.90
N ALA A 508 -15.41 -5.45 -37.67
CA ALA A 508 -15.84 -6.41 -38.67
C ALA A 508 -16.59 -5.73 -39.83
N LEU A 509 -17.53 -4.83 -39.52
CA LEU A 509 -18.25 -4.02 -40.51
C LEU A 509 -17.32 -3.13 -41.33
N HIS A 510 -16.34 -2.49 -40.69
CA HIS A 510 -15.31 -1.73 -41.38
C HIS A 510 -14.52 -2.62 -42.36
N GLY A 511 -14.19 -3.84 -41.94
CA GLY A 511 -13.49 -4.83 -42.76
C GLY A 511 -14.29 -5.30 -43.98
N LEU A 512 -15.61 -5.49 -43.83
CA LEU A 512 -16.52 -5.75 -44.94
C LEU A 512 -16.47 -4.61 -45.96
N GLY A 513 -16.61 -3.36 -45.49
CA GLY A 513 -16.48 -2.18 -46.34
C GLY A 513 -15.13 -2.11 -47.06
N TYR A 514 -14.05 -2.40 -46.34
CA TYR A 514 -12.69 -2.45 -46.89
C TYR A 514 -12.53 -3.48 -48.01
N SER A 515 -13.09 -4.67 -47.84
CA SER A 515 -13.00 -5.73 -48.84
C SER A 515 -13.87 -5.46 -50.07
N LEU A 516 -15.07 -4.87 -49.87
CA LEU A 516 -15.96 -4.45 -50.96
C LEU A 516 -15.34 -3.32 -51.79
N ALA A 517 -14.74 -2.32 -51.13
CA ALA A 517 -14.00 -1.26 -51.81
C ALA A 517 -12.82 -1.80 -52.62
N GLY A 518 -12.11 -2.82 -52.09
CA GLY A 518 -11.06 -3.54 -52.83
C GLY A 518 -11.56 -4.24 -54.09
N ARG A 519 -12.82 -4.72 -54.08
CA ARG A 519 -13.54 -5.25 -55.25
C ARG A 519 -14.19 -4.17 -56.12
N ARG A 520 -14.00 -2.88 -55.79
CA ARG A 520 -14.61 -1.71 -56.43
C ARG A 520 -16.13 -1.61 -56.33
N ASP A 521 -16.73 -2.28 -55.35
CA ASP A 521 -18.13 -2.09 -54.98
C ASP A 521 -18.24 -0.98 -53.93
N PHE A 522 -18.06 0.27 -54.38
CA PHE A 522 -17.93 1.42 -53.48
C PHE A 522 -19.26 1.80 -52.83
N GLU A 523 -20.39 1.62 -53.51
CA GLU A 523 -21.72 1.82 -52.94
C GLU A 523 -21.99 0.88 -51.77
N ALA A 524 -21.74 -0.42 -51.92
CA ALA A 524 -21.90 -1.37 -50.82
C ALA A 524 -20.89 -1.10 -49.71
N ALA A 525 -19.65 -0.73 -50.05
CA ALA A 525 -18.64 -0.37 -49.07
C ALA A 525 -19.07 0.80 -48.17
N ILE A 526 -19.66 1.85 -48.76
CA ILE A 526 -20.18 3.02 -48.02
C ILE A 526 -21.21 2.59 -46.97
N VAL A 527 -22.16 1.71 -47.34
CA VAL A 527 -23.19 1.21 -46.40
C VAL A 527 -22.55 0.54 -45.18
N HIS A 528 -21.53 -0.30 -45.40
CA HIS A 528 -20.83 -0.97 -44.30
C HIS A 528 -19.98 0.00 -43.46
N TYR A 529 -19.33 0.98 -44.09
CA TYR A 529 -18.58 2.01 -43.36
C TYR A 529 -19.48 2.90 -42.51
N GLU A 530 -20.68 3.27 -42.98
CA GLU A 530 -21.64 4.05 -42.20
C GLU A 530 -22.11 3.28 -40.96
N LYS A 531 -22.41 1.98 -41.10
CA LYS A 531 -22.72 1.09 -39.97
C LYS A 531 -21.56 0.98 -38.99
N ALA A 532 -20.34 0.77 -39.50
CA ALA A 532 -19.13 0.72 -38.66
C ALA A 532 -18.92 2.03 -37.88
N LEU A 533 -19.11 3.18 -38.54
CA LEU A 533 -18.98 4.49 -37.91
C LEU A 533 -20.03 4.71 -36.81
N SER A 534 -21.25 4.19 -37.00
CA SER A 534 -22.28 4.21 -35.97
C SER A 534 -21.86 3.40 -34.74
N ALA A 535 -21.40 2.16 -34.95
CA ALA A 535 -20.95 1.30 -33.87
C ALA A 535 -19.76 1.91 -33.10
N PHE A 536 -18.78 2.48 -33.79
CA PHE A 536 -17.64 3.16 -33.13
C PHE A 536 -18.03 4.44 -32.39
N ARG A 537 -19.10 5.12 -32.78
CA ARG A 537 -19.62 6.30 -32.06
C ARG A 537 -20.30 5.90 -30.76
N GLU A 538 -21.06 4.81 -30.78
CA GLU A 538 -21.75 4.26 -29.60
C GLU A 538 -20.77 3.96 -28.45
N VAL A 539 -19.62 3.37 -28.78
CA VAL A 539 -18.59 3.00 -27.79
C VAL A 539 -17.47 4.04 -27.64
N GLY A 540 -17.54 5.16 -28.35
CA GLY A 540 -16.51 6.21 -28.30
C GLY A 540 -15.12 5.80 -28.84
N ASP A 541 -15.02 4.80 -29.72
CA ASP A 541 -13.75 4.36 -30.33
C ASP A 541 -13.28 5.40 -31.37
N ARG A 542 -12.60 6.45 -30.90
CA ARG A 542 -12.04 7.53 -31.73
C ARG A 542 -11.11 7.01 -32.84
N PRO A 543 -10.14 6.11 -32.58
CA PRO A 543 -9.33 5.51 -33.64
C PRO A 543 -10.16 4.81 -34.74
N GLY A 544 -11.15 4.00 -34.36
CA GLY A 544 -12.04 3.32 -35.30
C GLY A 544 -12.85 4.31 -36.16
N GLN A 545 -13.34 5.40 -35.56
CA GLN A 545 -14.02 6.48 -36.28
C GLN A 545 -13.11 7.15 -37.32
N GLY A 546 -11.85 7.45 -36.96
CA GLY A 546 -10.88 8.09 -37.85
C GLY A 546 -10.54 7.24 -39.08
N GLU A 547 -10.21 5.96 -38.86
CA GLU A 547 -9.91 5.01 -39.94
C GLU A 547 -11.11 4.79 -40.87
N THR A 548 -12.32 4.67 -40.30
CA THR A 548 -13.56 4.51 -41.08
C THR A 548 -13.85 5.74 -41.93
N LEU A 549 -13.72 6.95 -41.37
CA LEU A 549 -13.92 8.20 -42.12
C LEU A 549 -12.90 8.37 -43.22
N TYR A 550 -11.64 7.97 -42.99
CA TYR A 550 -10.62 7.99 -44.03
C TYR A 550 -11.01 7.12 -45.23
N ASN A 551 -11.43 5.87 -44.98
CA ASN A 551 -11.81 4.93 -46.03
C ASN A 551 -13.15 5.28 -46.70
N LEU A 552 -14.11 5.79 -45.94
CA LEU A 552 -15.38 6.33 -46.46
C LEU A 552 -15.11 7.48 -47.45
N GLY A 553 -14.18 8.39 -47.11
CA GLY A 553 -13.79 9.47 -48.00
C GLY A 553 -13.14 8.98 -49.30
N GLN A 554 -12.34 7.91 -49.22
CA GLN A 554 -11.74 7.26 -50.40
C GLN A 554 -12.82 6.64 -51.31
N ALA A 555 -13.80 5.93 -50.74
CA ALA A 555 -14.92 5.37 -51.48
C ALA A 555 -15.77 6.47 -52.15
N HIS A 556 -16.08 7.56 -51.44
CA HIS A 556 -16.76 8.72 -52.02
C HIS A 556 -15.98 9.37 -53.18
N LEU A 557 -14.66 9.49 -53.05
CA LEU A 557 -13.85 10.04 -54.14
C LEU A 557 -13.90 9.16 -55.39
N HIS A 558 -13.85 7.83 -55.24
CA HIS A 558 -13.96 6.90 -56.36
C HIS A 558 -15.31 6.99 -57.09
N LEU A 559 -16.37 7.38 -56.38
CA LEU A 559 -17.69 7.67 -56.94
C LEU A 559 -17.87 9.11 -57.45
N GLY A 560 -16.79 9.90 -57.49
CA GLY A 560 -16.84 11.31 -57.92
C GLY A 560 -17.47 12.27 -56.91
N ARG A 561 -17.84 11.81 -55.71
CA ARG A 561 -18.51 12.58 -54.65
C ARG A 561 -17.49 13.40 -53.85
N ARG A 562 -16.78 14.31 -54.52
CA ARG A 562 -15.65 15.08 -53.96
C ARG A 562 -15.96 15.83 -52.66
N ARG A 563 -17.14 16.45 -52.56
CA ARG A 563 -17.55 17.17 -51.33
C ARG A 563 -17.67 16.23 -50.14
N ALA A 564 -18.37 15.09 -50.31
CA ALA A 564 -18.48 14.08 -49.27
C ALA A 564 -17.11 13.50 -48.89
N ALA A 565 -16.23 13.27 -49.87
CA ALA A 565 -14.86 12.82 -49.60
C ALA A 565 -14.08 13.81 -48.72
N ARG A 566 -14.13 15.11 -49.06
CA ARG A 566 -13.52 16.19 -48.28
C ARG A 566 -14.07 16.22 -46.85
N ASP A 567 -15.38 16.19 -46.69
CA ASP A 567 -16.03 16.27 -45.37
C ASP A 567 -15.61 15.09 -44.48
N CYS A 568 -15.50 13.89 -45.05
CA CYS A 568 -15.01 12.71 -44.35
C CYS A 568 -13.54 12.88 -43.90
N TRP A 569 -12.67 13.33 -44.81
CA TRP A 569 -11.25 13.50 -44.50
C TRP A 569 -10.96 14.64 -43.53
N VAL A 570 -11.69 15.75 -43.57
CA VAL A 570 -11.56 16.81 -42.55
C VAL A 570 -11.90 16.27 -41.16
N ARG A 571 -12.94 15.46 -41.05
CA ARG A 571 -13.34 14.84 -39.77
C ARG A 571 -12.34 13.77 -39.32
N ALA A 572 -11.78 12.99 -40.24
CA ALA A 572 -10.72 12.03 -39.94
C ALA A 572 -9.43 12.75 -39.48
N LEU A 573 -9.08 13.87 -40.12
CA LEU A 573 -7.92 14.68 -39.77
C LEU A 573 -8.01 15.20 -38.33
N ALA A 574 -9.15 15.78 -37.95
CA ALA A 574 -9.36 16.25 -36.58
C ALA A 574 -9.15 15.13 -35.55
N ILE A 575 -9.63 13.91 -35.85
CA ILE A 575 -9.41 12.75 -34.98
C ILE A 575 -7.92 12.37 -34.90
N PHE A 576 -7.23 12.30 -36.04
CA PHE A 576 -5.83 11.89 -36.08
C PHE A 576 -4.88 12.92 -35.48
N GLU A 577 -5.22 14.21 -35.55
CA GLU A 577 -4.52 15.31 -34.87
C GLU A 577 -4.70 15.21 -33.36
N ASP A 578 -5.93 15.02 -32.88
CA ASP A 578 -6.22 14.81 -31.44
C ASP A 578 -5.47 13.60 -30.88
N LEU A 579 -5.37 12.52 -31.68
CA LEU A 579 -4.67 11.29 -31.30
C LEU A 579 -3.16 11.34 -31.58
N GLN A 580 -2.64 12.41 -32.18
CA GLN A 580 -1.24 12.61 -32.55
C GLN A 580 -0.64 11.45 -33.36
N THR A 581 -1.41 10.93 -34.31
CA THR A 581 -1.02 9.76 -35.12
C THR A 581 -0.31 10.17 -36.42
N PRO A 582 0.61 9.35 -36.96
CA PRO A 582 1.29 9.67 -38.21
C PRO A 582 0.34 9.67 -39.44
N GLN A 583 -0.87 9.13 -39.33
CA GLN A 583 -1.90 9.16 -40.37
C GLN A 583 -2.30 10.58 -40.79
N THR A 584 -2.12 11.58 -39.92
CA THR A 584 -2.38 13.01 -40.20
C THR A 584 -1.73 13.46 -41.52
N ALA A 585 -0.48 13.08 -41.77
CA ALA A 585 0.22 13.43 -43.00
C ALA A 585 -0.45 12.82 -44.25
N GLY A 586 -0.92 11.57 -44.14
CA GLY A 586 -1.64 10.88 -45.21
C GLY A 586 -2.98 11.56 -45.54
N VAL A 587 -3.74 11.95 -44.52
CA VAL A 587 -5.03 12.64 -44.72
C VAL A 587 -4.82 14.04 -45.32
N LEU A 588 -3.82 14.79 -44.85
CA LEU A 588 -3.46 16.09 -45.43
C LEU A 588 -3.09 15.98 -46.91
N ALA A 589 -2.31 14.96 -47.29
CA ALA A 589 -1.96 14.71 -48.69
C ALA A 589 -3.21 14.42 -49.54
N ARG A 590 -4.17 13.64 -49.02
CA ARG A 590 -5.45 13.38 -49.70
C ARG A 590 -6.28 14.65 -49.87
N LEU A 591 -6.40 15.47 -48.83
CA LEU A 591 -7.10 16.76 -48.91
C LEU A 591 -6.49 17.69 -49.97
N ARG A 592 -5.15 17.80 -50.02
CA ARG A 592 -4.45 18.60 -51.05
C ARG A 592 -4.76 18.11 -52.46
N SER A 593 -4.76 16.79 -52.67
CA SER A 593 -5.05 16.20 -53.99
C SER A 593 -6.44 16.51 -54.56
N LEU A 594 -7.38 16.97 -53.73
CA LEU A 594 -8.69 17.44 -54.19
C LEU A 594 -8.63 18.80 -54.89
N TYR A 595 -7.63 19.63 -54.57
CA TYR A 595 -7.42 20.97 -55.12
C TYR A 595 -6.46 20.97 -56.32
N ASP A 596 -5.54 20.01 -56.38
CA ASP A 596 -4.49 19.95 -57.41
C ASP A 596 -4.93 19.34 -58.76
N ARG A 597 -6.24 19.10 -58.96
CA ARG A 597 -6.76 18.66 -60.26
C ARG A 597 -7.68 19.77 -60.83
N PRO A 598 -7.34 20.35 -62.00
CA PRO A 598 -8.16 21.38 -62.65
C PRO A 598 -9.55 20.86 -63.02
#